data_AF-A0AAV5E8E3-F1
#
_entry.id   AF-A0AAV5E8E3-F1
#
_cell.length_a   1.000
_cell.length_b   1.000
_cell.length_c   1.000
_cell.angle_alpha   90.00
_cell.angle_beta   90.00
_cell.angle_gamma   90.00
#
_symmetry.space_group_name_H-M   'P 1'
#
loop_
_entity.id
_entity.type
_entity.pdbx_description
1 polymer ?
#
loop_
_entity_poly.entity_id
_entity_poly.type
_entity_poly.pdbx_seq_one_letter_code
_entity_poly.pdbx_strand_id
1 'polypeptide(L)' 'MHHLHRLIACTKAKVIFVSEIGSNKFSVRDLICNFNVYDSFIVPANDISGGLWFLWTEDVQVTVIKSSSNIYLS' A
#
# COMPACT_ATOMS: atom_id res chain seq x y z
N MET A 1 -2.85 13.24 -4.16
CA MET A 1 -1.75 12.48 -3.54
C MET A 1 -0.87 13.28 -2.57
N HIS A 2 -0.73 14.60 -2.70
CA HIS A 2 0.19 15.38 -1.85
C HIS A 2 -0.14 15.36 -0.34
N HIS A 3 -1.43 15.38 0.02
CA HIS A 3 -1.86 15.27 1.42
C HIS A 3 -1.51 13.90 2.03
N LEU A 4 -1.76 12.81 1.31
CA LEU A 4 -1.43 11.46 1.77
C LEU A 4 0.09 11.28 1.93
N HIS A 5 0.88 11.82 1.00
CA HIS A 5 2.34 11.81 1.09
C HIS A 5 2.83 12.50 2.37
N ARG A 6 2.33 13.71 2.65
CA ARG A 6 2.68 14.43 3.88
C ARG A 6 2.23 13.68 5.13
N LEU A 7 1.03 13.11 5.13
CA LEU A 7 0.52 12.34 6.26
C LEU A 7 1.45 11.15 6.57
N ILE A 8 1.77 10.36 5.55
CA ILE A 8 2.69 9.21 5.67
C ILE A 8 4.04 9.66 6.21
N ALA A 9 4.65 10.70 5.63
CA ALA A 9 5.94 11.22 6.08
C ALA A 9 5.90 11.71 7.55
N CYS A 10 4.82 12.34 7.98
CA CYS A 10 4.68 12.84 9.36
C CYS A 10 4.47 11.72 10.39
N THR A 11 3.85 10.60 10.00
CA THR A 11 3.60 9.48 10.93
C THR A 11 4.87 8.77 11.37
N LYS A 12 5.93 8.80 10.54
CA LYS A 12 7.15 8.00 10.71
C LYS A 12 6.84 6.50 10.88
N ALA A 13 5.73 6.03 10.31
CA ALA A 13 5.34 4.64 10.36
C ALA A 13 6.29 3.79 9.50
N LYS A 14 6.76 2.67 10.07
CA LYS A 14 7.61 1.70 9.35
C LYS A 14 6.82 0.79 8.42
N VAL A 15 5.54 0.62 8.72
CA VAL A 15 4.59 -0.24 8.00
C VAL A 15 3.29 0.51 7.86
N ILE A 16 2.75 0.57 6.63
CA ILE A 16 1.59 1.38 6.30
C ILE A 16 0.62 0.55 5.45
N PHE A 17 -0.65 0.61 5.81
CA PHE A 17 -1.76 0.04 5.06
C PHE A 17 -2.68 1.16 4.58
N VAL A 18 -3.00 1.19 3.29
CA VAL A 18 -4.00 2.09 2.71
C VAL A 18 -5.04 1.25 1.99
N SER A 19 -6.20 1.07 2.61
CA SER A 19 -7.35 0.36 2.03
C SER A 19 -8.23 1.29 1.19
N GLU A 20 -9.13 0.70 0.42
CA GLU A 20 -10.14 1.42 -0.39
C GLU A 20 -9.51 2.40 -1.39
N ILE A 21 -8.42 1.97 -2.03
CA ILE A 21 -7.71 2.73 -3.06
C ILE A 21 -8.55 2.94 -4.32
N GLY A 22 -9.59 2.13 -4.54
CA GLY A 22 -10.66 2.35 -5.53
C GLY A 22 -10.19 2.42 -6.99
N SER A 23 -8.89 2.23 -7.27
CA SER A 23 -8.31 2.29 -8.60
C SER A 23 -6.97 1.56 -8.67
N ASN A 24 -6.72 0.90 -9.80
CA ASN A 24 -5.48 0.17 -10.07
C ASN A 24 -4.47 1.02 -10.85
N LYS A 25 -4.46 2.35 -10.61
CA LYS A 25 -3.67 3.30 -11.39
C LYS A 25 -2.20 3.39 -10.97
N PHE A 26 -1.87 2.99 -9.75
CA PHE A 26 -0.51 3.07 -9.21
C PHE A 26 0.17 1.73 -9.33
N SER A 27 1.38 1.72 -9.89
CA SER A 27 2.29 0.58 -9.81
C SER A 27 3.10 0.62 -8.51
N VAL A 28 3.74 -0.49 -8.16
CA VAL A 28 4.68 -0.58 -7.02
C VAL A 28 5.75 0.51 -7.10
N ARG A 29 6.30 0.74 -8.30
CA ARG A 29 7.31 1.79 -8.52
C ARG A 29 6.75 3.20 -8.25
N ASP A 30 5.51 3.46 -8.66
CA ASP A 30 4.88 4.76 -8.39
C ASP A 30 4.72 4.99 -6.89
N LEU A 31 4.37 3.95 -6.12
CA LEU A 31 4.23 4.06 -4.66
C LEU A 31 5.59 4.28 -3.98
N ILE A 32 6.62 3.53 -4.37
CA ILE A 32 7.99 3.70 -3.87
C ILE A 32 8.48 5.13 -4.09
N CYS A 33 8.38 5.64 -5.32
CA CYS A 33 8.86 6.98 -5.66
C CYS A 33 8.03 8.09 -4.99
N ASN A 34 6.70 7.94 -4.92
CA ASN A 34 5.84 8.99 -4.38
C ASN A 34 5.82 9.04 -2.85
N PHE A 35 6.12 7.93 -2.16
CA PHE A 35 6.05 7.84 -0.70
C PHE A 35 7.41 7.67 -0.01
N ASN A 36 8.50 7.56 -0.78
CA ASN A 36 9.85 7.34 -0.28
C ASN A 36 9.91 6.15 0.70
N VAL A 37 9.28 5.05 0.30
CA VAL A 37 9.28 3.77 1.02
C VAL A 37 10.27 2.81 0.37
N TYR A 38 10.67 1.75 1.07
CA TYR A 38 11.63 0.78 0.54
C TYR A 38 11.00 -0.10 -0.52
N ASP A 39 9.83 -0.67 -0.22
CA ASP A 39 9.09 -1.50 -1.16
C ASP A 39 7.58 -1.47 -0.84
N SER A 40 6.77 -2.01 -1.75
CA SER A 40 5.33 -2.07 -1.60
C SER A 40 4.69 -3.28 -2.26
N PHE A 41 3.51 -3.63 -1.77
CA PHE A 41 2.65 -4.66 -2.35
C PHE A 41 1.26 -4.09 -2.61
N ILE A 42 0.70 -4.43 -3.76
CA ILE A 42 -0.61 -3.93 -4.21
C ILE A 42 -1.56 -5.12 -4.31
N VAL A 43 -2.64 -5.07 -3.53
CA VAL A 43 -3.84 -5.86 -3.80
C VAL A 43 -4.74 -4.99 -4.67
N PRO A 44 -5.06 -5.40 -5.91
CA PRO A 44 -5.88 -4.61 -6.81
C PRO A 44 -7.30 -4.45 -6.26
N ALA A 45 -7.92 -3.30 -6.55
CA ALA A 45 -9.34 -3.08 -6.37
C ALA A 45 -10.14 -3.78 -7.49
N ASN A 46 -11.36 -4.20 -7.16
CA ASN A 46 -12.33 -4.67 -8.15
C ASN A 46 -13.15 -3.44 -8.56
N ASP A 47 -12.86 -2.84 -9.72
CA ASP A 47 -13.48 -1.70 -10.46
C ASP A 47 -14.16 -0.55 -9.68
N ILE A 48 -14.94 -0.84 -8.64
CA ILE A 48 -15.77 0.05 -7.84
C ILE A 48 -15.36 0.07 -6.36
N SER A 49 -14.70 -0.98 -5.83
CA SER A 49 -14.43 -1.09 -4.39
C SER A 49 -13.18 -1.91 -4.04
N GLY A 50 -12.61 -1.62 -2.86
CA GLY A 50 -11.52 -2.37 -2.27
C GLY A 50 -10.14 -1.95 -2.74
N GLY A 51 -9.25 -2.93 -2.80
CA GLY A 51 -7.83 -2.75 -3.00
C GLY A 51 -7.09 -2.33 -1.73
N LEU A 52 -5.79 -2.63 -1.70
CA LEU A 52 -4.91 -2.35 -0.58
C LEU A 52 -3.53 -2.01 -1.09
N TRP A 53 -2.97 -0.90 -0.62
CA TRP A 53 -1.54 -0.69 -0.64
C TRP A 53 -0.95 -1.11 0.70
N PHE A 54 0.08 -1.92 0.62
CA PHE A 54 0.91 -2.30 1.74
C PHE A 54 2.31 -1.77 1.49
N LEU A 55 2.78 -0.84 2.32
CA LEU A 55 4.05 -0.15 2.15
C LEU A 55 4.92 -0.40 3.38
N TRP A 56 6.24 -0.50 3.20
CA TRP A 56 7.17 -0.59 4.32
C TRP A 56 8.50 0.10 4.07
N THR A 57 9.13 0.55 5.14
CA THR A 57 10.48 1.14 5.12
C THR A 57 11.56 0.07 5.22
N GLU A 58 12.81 0.46 4.98
CA GLU A 58 13.98 -0.42 5.09
C GLU A 58 14.28 -0.86 6.53
N ASP A 59 13.64 -0.23 7.52
CA ASP A 59 13.79 -0.57 8.94
C ASP A 59 13.21 -1.93 9.31
N VAL A 60 12.39 -2.52 8.42
CA VAL A 60 11.69 -3.78 8.66
C VAL A 60 11.79 -4.69 7.43
N GLN A 61 12.15 -5.95 7.68
CA GLN A 61 12.13 -6.97 6.63
C GLN A 61 10.73 -7.58 6.57
N VAL A 62 10.07 -7.38 5.43
CA VAL A 62 8.72 -7.86 5.18
C VAL A 62 8.74 -8.88 4.05
N THR A 63 7.97 -9.95 4.19
CA THR A 63 7.75 -10.94 3.13
C THR A 63 6.27 -11.24 3.04
N VAL A 64 5.67 -11.00 1.87
CA VAL A 64 4.27 -11.31 1.62
C VAL A 64 4.17 -12.79 1.28
N ILE A 65 3.67 -13.59 2.22
CA ILE A 65 3.54 -15.04 2.07
C ILE A 65 2.29 -15.40 1.23
N LYS A 66 1.21 -14.64 1.38
CA LYS A 66 -0.06 -14.89 0.68
C LYS A 66 -0.84 -13.58 0.50
N SER A 67 -1.48 -13.44 -0.65
CA SER A 67 -2.50 -12.43 -0.91
C SER A 67 -3.70 -13.05 -1.61
N SER A 68 -4.88 -12.46 -1.43
CA SER A 68 -6.09 -12.83 -2.14
C SER A 68 -7.00 -11.62 -2.27
N SER A 69 -7.68 -11.49 -3.41
CA SER A 69 -8.69 -10.47 -3.65
C SER A 69 -10.01 -10.72 -2.91
N ASN A 70 -10.20 -11.91 -2.32
CA ASN A 70 -11.47 -12.38 -1.76
C ASN A 70 -11.29 -12.99 -0.35
N ILE A 71 -10.77 -12.23 0.61
CA ILE A 71 -10.74 -12.70 1.99
C ILE A 71 -12.11 -12.42 2.62
N TYR A 72 -13.00 -13.41 2.56
CA TYR A 72 -14.02 -13.56 3.59
C TYR A 72 -13.29 -13.97 4.87
N LEU A 73 -13.21 -13.07 5.85
CA LEU A 73 -12.81 -13.44 7.21
C LEU A 73 -13.99 -14.23 7.81
N SER A 74 -13.97 -15.56 7.66
CA SER A 74 -14.86 -16.48 8.36
C SER A 74 -14.25 -16.97 9.65
#